data_AF-A0A7X7P3K9-F1
#
_entry.id   AF-A0A7X7P3K9-F1
#
_cell.length_a   1.000
_cell.length_b   1.000
_cell.length_c   1.000
_cell.angle_alpha   90.00
_cell.angle_beta   90.00
_cell.angle_gamma   90.00
#
_symmetry.space_group_name_H-M   'P 1'
#
loop_
_entity.id
_entity.type
_entity.pdbx_description
1 polymer ?
#
loop_
_entity_poly.entity_id
_entity_poly.type
_entity_poly.pdbx_seq_one_letter_code
_entity_poly.pdbx_strand_id
1 'polypeptide(L)'
;GKRVTVGDTLQDLMAQNGWKGANRWAGIAQTIAPTVVGGSKKHGGPDLGPTRARKQWRELGIDGLGIAYEPPSSDFPVAGLPRLTVRMVARIQGFPDFWKFSGRKTAAYRQVGNAFPPPVASAVGLAIANALDGKYPARHSRRPIQWNLLDQSVPYC
;
A
#
# COMPACT_ATOMS: atom_id res chain seq x y z
N GLY A 1 -7.40 -16.05 -4.38
CA GLY A 1 -7.44 -15.82 -2.93
C GLY A 1 -8.62 -14.94 -2.59
N LYS A 2 -9.16 -15.03 -1.36
CA LYS A 2 -10.25 -14.17 -0.87
C LYS A 2 -9.83 -12.70 -0.99
N ARG A 3 -10.65 -11.87 -1.63
CA ARG A 3 -10.40 -10.43 -1.73
C ARG A 3 -10.62 -9.82 -0.34
N VAL A 4 -9.58 -9.23 0.24
CA VAL A 4 -9.68 -8.53 1.53
C VAL A 4 -10.00 -7.07 1.27
N THR A 5 -11.04 -6.55 1.90
CA THR A 5 -11.46 -5.14 1.76
C THR A 5 -10.80 -4.25 2.80
N VAL A 6 -10.87 -2.93 2.62
CA VAL A 6 -10.37 -1.96 3.61
C VAL A 6 -11.10 -2.10 4.94
N GLY A 7 -12.42 -2.27 4.90
CA GLY A 7 -13.26 -2.48 6.08
C GLY A 7 -12.83 -3.72 6.86
N ASP A 8 -12.70 -4.86 6.18
CA ASP A 8 -12.27 -6.12 6.81
C ASP A 8 -10.86 -6.01 7.41
N THR A 9 -9.98 -5.22 6.79
CA THR A 9 -8.58 -5.09 7.20
C THR A 9 -8.39 -4.23 8.44
N LEU A 10 -9.26 -3.22 8.64
CA LEU A 10 -9.02 -2.13 9.59
C LEU A 10 -10.10 -1.96 10.66
N GLN A 11 -11.18 -2.74 10.62
CA GLN A 11 -12.30 -2.58 11.56
C GLN A 11 -11.85 -2.57 13.04
N ASP A 12 -10.97 -3.50 13.42
CA ASP A 12 -10.41 -3.60 14.77
C ASP A 12 -9.64 -2.33 15.17
N LEU A 13 -8.79 -1.82 14.28
CA LEU A 13 -8.02 -0.60 14.53
C LEU A 13 -8.91 0.64 14.59
N MET A 14 -9.96 0.71 13.75
CA MET A 14 -10.93 1.79 13.78
C MET A 14 -11.76 1.78 15.07
N ALA A 15 -12.04 0.60 15.61
CA ALA A 15 -12.77 0.42 16.86
C ALA A 15 -11.90 0.57 18.11
N GLN A 16 -10.57 0.60 17.98
CA GLN A 16 -9.61 0.48 19.09
C GLN A 16 -9.84 1.48 20.22
N ASN A 17 -10.20 2.73 19.89
CA ASN A 17 -10.46 3.79 20.87
C ASN A 17 -11.96 3.98 21.18
N GLY A 18 -12.78 2.97 20.88
CA GLY A 18 -14.20 2.92 21.21
C GLY A 18 -15.12 3.65 20.23
N TRP A 19 -14.67 3.96 19.01
CA TRP A 19 -15.49 4.66 18.03
C TRP A 19 -16.75 3.87 17.65
N LYS A 20 -17.91 4.44 17.98
CA LYS A 20 -19.23 3.82 17.76
C LYS A 20 -19.58 3.62 16.29
N GLY A 21 -18.93 4.36 15.38
CA GLY A 21 -19.14 4.25 13.94
C GLY A 21 -18.35 3.13 13.24
N ALA A 22 -17.42 2.45 13.92
CA ALA A 22 -16.46 1.54 13.28
C ALA A 22 -17.13 0.38 12.51
N ASN A 23 -18.12 -0.29 13.11
CA ASN A 23 -18.82 -1.42 12.45
C ASN A 23 -19.60 -0.95 11.21
N ARG A 24 -20.30 0.18 11.32
CA ARG A 24 -21.02 0.78 10.19
C ARG A 24 -20.05 1.17 9.07
N TRP A 25 -18.95 1.82 9.42
CA TRP A 25 -17.91 2.21 8.48
C TRP A 25 -17.30 1.00 7.77
N ALA A 26 -16.99 -0.08 8.49
CA ALA A 26 -16.45 -1.30 7.91
C ALA A 26 -17.40 -1.89 6.86
N GLY A 27 -18.72 -1.86 7.10
CA GLY A 27 -19.74 -2.26 6.12
C GLY A 27 -19.79 -1.39 4.86
N ILE A 28 -19.29 -0.15 4.91
CA ILE A 28 -19.19 0.75 3.74
C ILE A 28 -17.87 0.52 2.99
N ALA A 29 -16.76 0.32 3.71
CA ALA A 29 -15.40 0.25 3.16
C ALA A 29 -15.08 -1.12 2.49
N GLN A 30 -16.02 -1.65 1.72
CA GLN A 30 -16.02 -3.02 1.18
C GLN A 30 -15.34 -3.14 -0.20
N THR A 31 -14.37 -2.28 -0.49
CA THR A 31 -13.54 -2.38 -1.70
C THR A 31 -12.06 -2.48 -1.35
N ILE A 32 -11.23 -2.79 -2.35
CA ILE A 32 -9.77 -2.82 -2.18
C ILE A 32 -9.24 -1.40 -1.96
N ALA A 33 -8.16 -1.31 -1.18
CA ALA A 33 -7.51 -0.03 -0.93
C ALA A 33 -7.11 0.67 -2.25
N PRO A 34 -7.43 1.97 -2.40
CA PRO A 34 -6.80 2.81 -3.41
C PRO A 34 -5.28 2.86 -3.22
N THR A 35 -4.56 3.32 -4.25
CA THR A 35 -3.11 3.49 -4.16
C THR A 35 -2.75 4.43 -3.00
N VAL A 36 -1.81 3.97 -2.17
CA VAL A 36 -1.18 4.75 -1.10
C VAL A 36 0.14 5.32 -1.64
N VAL A 37 0.45 6.58 -1.37
CA VAL A 37 1.67 7.24 -1.87
C VAL A 37 2.31 8.07 -0.76
N GLY A 38 3.54 7.75 -0.36
CA GLY A 38 4.20 8.42 0.77
C GLY A 38 4.51 9.91 0.58
N GLY A 39 4.50 10.45 -0.65
CA GLY A 39 4.91 11.83 -0.93
C GLY A 39 6.44 12.03 -0.89
N SER A 40 6.91 13.09 -1.54
CA SER A 40 8.35 13.37 -1.73
C SER A 40 8.93 14.33 -0.67
N LYS A 41 10.26 14.36 -0.51
CA LYS A 41 10.93 15.39 0.32
C LYS A 41 10.83 16.80 -0.29
N LYS A 42 10.84 16.91 -1.62
CA LYS A 42 11.01 18.18 -2.36
C LYS A 42 9.70 18.94 -2.54
N HIS A 43 8.63 18.25 -2.89
CA HIS A 43 7.33 18.88 -3.21
C HIS A 43 6.27 18.60 -2.14
N GLY A 44 6.63 17.87 -1.08
CA GLY A 44 5.63 17.19 -0.26
C GLY A 44 4.80 16.22 -1.11
N GLY A 45 3.69 15.77 -0.55
CA GLY A 45 2.66 15.05 -1.28
C GLY A 45 1.46 14.85 -0.36
N PRO A 46 0.22 14.91 -0.87
CA PRO A 46 -0.95 14.54 -0.08
C PRO A 46 -0.79 13.09 0.37
N ASP A 47 -0.93 12.84 1.68
CA ASP A 47 -0.63 11.53 2.26
C ASP A 47 -1.35 10.42 1.48
N LEU A 48 -2.68 10.43 1.40
CA LEU A 48 -3.44 9.37 0.71
C LEU A 48 -3.52 9.54 -0.83
N GLY A 49 -2.48 10.14 -1.43
CA GLY A 49 -2.27 10.20 -2.87
C GLY A 49 -2.92 11.39 -3.57
N PRO A 50 -2.82 11.46 -4.91
CA PRO A 50 -3.34 12.58 -5.71
C PRO A 50 -4.86 12.70 -5.58
N THR A 51 -5.44 13.78 -6.12
CA THR A 51 -6.88 14.09 -6.03
C THR A 51 -7.79 12.90 -6.36
N ARG A 52 -7.46 12.10 -7.37
CA ARG A 52 -8.22 10.90 -7.73
C ARG A 52 -8.21 9.85 -6.61
N ALA A 53 -7.05 9.56 -6.02
CA ALA A 53 -6.94 8.61 -4.91
C ALA A 53 -7.74 9.09 -3.69
N ARG A 54 -7.66 10.38 -3.35
CA ARG A 54 -8.43 10.96 -2.24
C ARG A 54 -9.95 10.88 -2.45
N LYS A 55 -10.43 10.99 -3.70
CA LYS A 55 -11.84 10.77 -4.02
C LYS A 55 -12.26 9.33 -3.74
N GLN A 56 -11.44 8.35 -4.14
CA GLN A 56 -11.70 6.94 -3.87
C GLN A 56 -11.66 6.63 -2.37
N TRP A 57 -10.72 7.23 -1.62
CA TRP A 57 -10.71 7.12 -0.15
C TRP A 57 -11.98 7.69 0.48
N ARG A 58 -12.50 8.80 -0.04
CA ARG A 58 -13.76 9.39 0.43
C ARG A 58 -14.97 8.49 0.17
N GLU A 59 -15.01 7.77 -0.95
CA GLU A 59 -16.02 6.76 -1.24
C GLU A 59 -16.00 5.60 -0.21
N LEU A 60 -14.84 5.36 0.41
CA LEU A 60 -14.69 4.40 1.52
C LEU A 60 -14.90 5.01 2.91
N GLY A 61 -15.43 6.24 2.99
CA GLY A 61 -15.64 6.91 4.26
C GLY A 61 -14.34 7.33 4.96
N ILE A 62 -13.25 7.57 4.21
CA ILE A 62 -11.96 8.03 4.75
C ILE A 62 -11.66 9.45 4.31
N ASP A 63 -11.17 10.28 5.24
CA ASP A 63 -10.63 11.59 4.91
C ASP A 63 -9.21 11.44 4.32
N GLY A 64 -9.14 11.51 2.99
CA GLY A 64 -7.91 11.43 2.21
C GLY A 64 -6.95 12.62 2.37
N LEU A 65 -7.28 13.66 3.13
CA LEU A 65 -6.49 14.89 3.23
C LEU A 65 -5.25 14.76 4.11
N GLY A 66 -5.16 13.73 4.95
CA GLY A 66 -3.97 13.48 5.76
C GLY A 66 -4.11 12.26 6.66
N ILE A 67 -3.10 12.06 7.51
CA ILE A 67 -3.02 10.94 8.47
C ILE A 67 -3.26 11.42 9.91
N ALA A 68 -3.96 10.62 10.70
CA ALA A 68 -4.16 10.82 12.13
C ALA A 68 -3.02 10.20 12.96
N TYR A 69 -2.81 10.72 14.17
CA TYR A 69 -1.91 10.08 15.14
C TYR A 69 -2.57 8.84 15.74
N GLU A 70 -3.83 8.99 16.16
CA GLU A 70 -4.61 7.97 16.86
C GLU A 70 -5.86 7.59 16.07
N PRO A 71 -6.39 6.36 16.28
CA PRO A 71 -7.72 5.98 15.80
C PRO A 71 -8.83 6.90 16.34
N PRO A 72 -9.99 6.95 15.67
CA PRO A 72 -11.12 7.75 16.12
C PRO A 72 -11.54 7.38 17.55
N SER A 73 -11.73 8.37 18.40
CA SER A 73 -12.14 8.19 19.79
C SER A 73 -13.64 7.86 19.91
N SER A 74 -14.06 7.48 21.12
CA SER A 74 -15.46 7.11 21.40
C SER A 74 -16.50 8.22 21.17
N ASP A 75 -16.06 9.48 21.21
CA ASP A 75 -16.85 10.69 20.95
C ASP A 75 -16.79 11.13 19.47
N PHE A 76 -15.96 10.49 18.64
CA PHE A 76 -15.89 10.81 17.21
C PHE A 76 -17.24 10.56 16.53
N PRO A 77 -17.75 11.48 15.68
CA PRO A 77 -19.07 11.34 15.08
C PRO A 77 -19.28 10.00 14.36
N VAL A 78 -20.43 9.36 14.58
CA VAL A 78 -20.75 8.04 13.98
C VAL A 78 -20.76 8.10 12.45
N ALA A 79 -21.23 9.22 11.89
CA ALA A 79 -21.21 9.49 10.44
C ALA A 79 -19.98 10.32 10.02
N GLY A 80 -19.00 10.48 10.90
CA GLY A 80 -17.78 11.23 10.64
C GLY A 80 -16.88 10.53 9.61
N LEU A 81 -15.96 11.30 9.05
CA LEU A 81 -15.00 10.85 8.04
C LEU A 81 -13.61 10.73 8.69
N PRO A 82 -13.24 9.57 9.27
CA PRO A 82 -11.96 9.42 9.96
C PRO A 82 -10.77 9.47 9.00
N ARG A 83 -9.62 9.89 9.52
CA ARG A 83 -8.32 9.76 8.85
C ARG A 83 -7.67 8.46 9.27
N LEU A 84 -6.94 7.83 8.36
CA LEU A 84 -6.13 6.66 8.69
C LEU A 84 -4.95 7.04 9.57
N THR A 85 -4.48 6.12 10.41
CA THR A 85 -3.19 6.23 11.12
C THR A 85 -2.07 5.58 10.32
N VAL A 86 -0.81 5.84 10.70
CA VAL A 86 0.35 5.16 10.08
C VAL A 86 0.24 3.64 10.20
N ARG A 87 -0.26 3.13 11.33
CA ARG A 87 -0.46 1.69 11.55
C ARG A 87 -1.52 1.09 10.64
N MET A 88 -2.62 1.80 10.40
CA MET A 88 -3.66 1.35 9.47
C MET A 88 -3.11 1.27 8.04
N VAL A 89 -2.39 2.30 7.59
CA VAL A 89 -1.78 2.31 6.26
C VAL A 89 -0.72 1.21 6.12
N ALA A 90 0.07 0.97 7.16
CA ALA A 90 1.05 -0.11 7.19
C ALA A 90 0.39 -1.48 7.05
N ARG A 91 -0.75 -1.70 7.71
CA ARG A 91 -1.51 -2.95 7.58
C ARG A 91 -2.09 -3.12 6.17
N ILE A 92 -2.62 -2.05 5.57
CA ILE A 92 -3.08 -2.05 4.17
C ILE A 92 -1.94 -2.46 3.22
N GLN A 93 -0.71 -1.98 3.44
CA GLN A 93 0.46 -2.35 2.65
C GLN A 93 0.97 -3.77 2.91
N GLY A 94 0.44 -4.46 3.93
CA GLY A 94 0.84 -5.83 4.30
C GLY A 94 2.01 -5.90 5.27
N PHE A 95 2.35 -4.81 5.97
CA PHE A 95 3.32 -4.88 7.07
C PHE A 95 2.72 -5.61 8.27
N PRO A 96 3.49 -6.47 8.95
CA PRO A 96 3.02 -7.09 10.18
C PRO A 96 2.81 -6.03 11.28
N ASP A 97 1.90 -6.31 12.21
CA ASP A 97 1.48 -5.31 13.21
C ASP A 97 2.59 -4.93 14.20
N PHE A 98 3.53 -5.85 14.44
CA PHE A 98 4.70 -5.60 15.27
C PHE A 98 5.76 -4.70 14.62
N TRP A 99 5.66 -4.42 13.30
CA TRP A 99 6.63 -3.60 12.59
C TRP A 99 6.60 -2.16 13.10
N LYS A 100 7.77 -1.63 13.45
CA LYS A 100 7.93 -0.26 13.99
C LYS A 100 8.44 0.68 12.92
N PHE A 101 7.88 1.88 12.87
CA PHE A 101 8.32 2.98 12.01
C PHE A 101 8.86 4.12 12.87
N SER A 102 9.90 4.78 12.40
CA SER A 102 10.62 5.80 13.20
C SER A 102 10.29 7.23 12.76
N GLY A 103 10.45 8.18 13.68
CA GLY A 103 10.27 9.60 13.42
C GLY A 103 8.82 10.08 13.56
N ARG A 104 8.61 11.38 13.30
CA ARG A 104 7.27 12.01 13.39
C ARG A 104 6.33 11.43 12.34
N LYS A 105 5.02 11.61 12.53
CA LYS A 105 3.95 11.06 11.69
C LYS A 105 4.21 11.11 10.19
N THR A 106 4.57 12.26 9.63
CA THR A 106 4.84 12.38 8.18
C THR A 106 6.07 11.58 7.72
N ALA A 107 7.12 11.51 8.54
CA ALA A 107 8.31 10.73 8.23
C ALA A 107 8.04 9.21 8.31
N ALA A 108 7.27 8.78 9.31
CA ALA A 108 6.82 7.40 9.46
C ALA A 108 5.86 7.00 8.32
N TYR A 109 4.90 7.86 7.98
CA TYR A 109 4.01 7.69 6.84
C TYR A 109 4.79 7.51 5.53
N ARG A 110 5.82 8.33 5.31
CA ARG A 110 6.70 8.24 4.14
C ARG A 110 7.47 6.93 4.04
N GLN A 111 7.84 6.32 5.16
CA GLN A 111 8.44 4.98 5.16
C GLN A 111 7.43 3.94 4.67
N VAL A 112 6.18 4.01 5.14
CA VAL A 112 5.12 3.09 4.73
C VAL A 112 4.73 3.29 3.27
N GLY A 113 4.35 4.51 2.88
CA GLY A 113 3.76 4.79 1.58
C GLY A 113 4.73 4.75 0.40
N ASN A 114 6.05 4.71 0.65
CA ASN A 114 7.07 4.54 -0.38
C ASN A 114 7.76 3.16 -0.31
N ALA A 115 7.43 2.32 0.66
CA ALA A 115 7.99 0.98 0.73
C ALA A 115 7.46 0.09 -0.39
N PHE A 116 8.27 -0.90 -0.78
CA PHE A 116 7.78 -2.00 -1.59
C PHE A 116 6.90 -2.92 -0.72
N PRO A 117 5.66 -3.24 -1.12
CA PRO A 117 4.73 -3.99 -0.26
C PRO A 117 5.34 -5.34 0.17
N PRO A 118 5.38 -5.69 1.47
CA PRO A 118 6.01 -6.92 1.94
C PRO A 118 5.55 -8.22 1.26
N PRO A 119 4.25 -8.42 0.94
CA PRO A 119 3.83 -9.64 0.21
C PRO A 119 4.46 -9.75 -1.18
N VAL A 120 4.62 -8.62 -1.87
CA VAL A 120 5.26 -8.58 -3.20
C VAL A 120 6.77 -8.78 -3.05
N ALA A 121 7.39 -8.15 -2.04
CA ALA A 121 8.80 -8.33 -1.72
C ALA A 121 9.14 -9.80 -1.45
N SER A 122 8.28 -10.50 -0.69
CA SER A 122 8.44 -11.92 -0.38
C SER A 122 8.38 -12.80 -1.64
N ALA A 123 7.41 -12.56 -2.51
CA ALA A 123 7.29 -13.31 -3.77
C ALA A 123 8.51 -13.12 -4.68
N VAL A 124 9.00 -11.88 -4.82
CA VAL A 124 10.21 -11.57 -5.59
C VAL A 124 11.45 -12.21 -4.95
N GLY A 125 11.59 -12.11 -3.62
CA GLY A 125 12.71 -12.70 -2.89
C GLY A 125 12.77 -14.21 -3.04
N LEU A 126 11.62 -14.90 -2.98
CA LEU A 126 11.55 -16.35 -3.21
C LEU A 126 11.93 -16.74 -4.64
N ALA A 127 11.50 -15.96 -5.64
CA ALA A 127 11.89 -16.17 -7.02
C ALA A 127 13.41 -16.02 -7.20
N ILE A 128 14.04 -15.02 -6.57
CA ILE A 128 15.50 -14.86 -6.59
C ILE A 128 16.19 -16.04 -5.90
N ALA A 129 15.75 -16.43 -4.71
CA ALA A 129 16.33 -17.55 -3.97
C ALA A 129 16.27 -18.86 -4.78
N ASN A 130 15.12 -19.16 -5.40
CA ASN A 130 14.98 -20.34 -6.25
C ASN A 130 15.91 -20.32 -7.47
N ALA A 131 16.20 -19.14 -8.04
CA ALA A 131 17.12 -18.98 -9.16
C ALA A 131 18.57 -19.24 -8.75
N LEU A 132 18.94 -18.81 -7.54
CA LEU A 132 20.26 -19.06 -6.97
C LEU A 132 20.45 -20.53 -6.55
N ASP A 133 19.40 -21.18 -6.04
CA ASP A 133 19.42 -22.59 -5.63
C ASP A 133 19.40 -23.58 -6.81
N GLY A 134 19.34 -23.10 -8.07
CA GLY A 134 19.21 -23.98 -9.24
C GLY A 134 17.89 -24.75 -9.30
N LYS A 135 16.88 -24.34 -8.52
CA LYS A 135 15.53 -24.94 -8.49
C LYS A 135 14.66 -24.51 -9.68
N TYR A 136 15.09 -23.51 -10.45
CA TYR A 136 14.55 -23.32 -11.78
C TYR A 136 15.12 -24.39 -12.69
N PRO A 137 14.29 -25.06 -13.52
CA PRO A 137 14.81 -25.98 -14.51
C PRO A 137 15.85 -25.23 -15.33
N ALA A 138 17.10 -25.71 -15.33
CA ALA A 138 18.13 -25.28 -16.25
C ALA A 138 17.45 -25.28 -17.62
N ARG A 139 17.23 -24.09 -18.18
CA ARG A 139 16.38 -23.92 -19.34
C ARG A 139 16.95 -24.83 -20.43
N HIS A 140 16.27 -25.94 -20.72
CA HIS A 140 16.61 -26.84 -21.80
C HIS A 140 16.80 -25.99 -23.06
N SER A 141 17.99 -26.11 -23.66
CA SER A 141 18.43 -25.54 -24.93
C SER A 141 17.63 -24.31 -25.41
N ARG A 142 18.09 -23.09 -25.08
CA ARG A 142 17.87 -21.99 -26.01
C ARG A 142 18.66 -22.33 -27.28
N ARG A 143 17.99 -22.79 -28.34
CA ARG A 143 18.49 -22.47 -29.68
C ARG A 143 18.72 -20.95 -29.70
N PRO A 144 19.85 -20.47 -30.23
CA PRO A 144 20.10 -19.04 -30.27
C PRO A 144 18.91 -18.38 -30.97
N ILE A 145 18.23 -17.46 -30.28
CA ILE A 145 17.34 -16.54 -30.98
C ILE A 145 18.31 -15.70 -31.81
N GLN A 146 18.28 -15.89 -33.12
CA GLN A 146 19.05 -15.12 -34.07
C GLN A 146 18.61 -13.66 -33.89
N TRP A 147 19.47 -12.83 -33.28
CA TRP A 147 19.24 -11.39 -33.08
C TRP A 147 19.41 -10.62 -34.39
N ASN A 148 18.64 -10.98 -35.42
CA ASN A 148 18.52 -10.14 -36.61
C ASN A 148 17.44 -9.09 -36.35
N LEU A 149 17.73 -8.13 -35.47
CA LEU A 149 17.06 -6.84 -35.49
C LEU A 149 18.00 -5.83 -34.80
N LEU A 150 18.39 -4.80 -35.55
CA LEU A 150 19.23 -3.65 -35.19
C LEU A 150 20.76 -3.74 -35.50
N ASP A 151 21.15 -4.19 -36.69
CA ASP A 151 22.50 -3.86 -37.22
C ASP A 151 22.52 -3.37 -38.68
N GLN A 152 21.38 -3.01 -39.27
CA GLN A 152 21.38 -2.39 -40.60
C GLN A 152 20.25 -1.36 -40.71
N SER A 153 20.51 -0.12 -40.28
CA SER A 153 19.89 1.14 -40.80
C SER A 153 19.82 2.31 -39.80
N VAL A 154 20.86 2.56 -39.00
CA VAL A 154 21.01 3.88 -38.36
C VAL A 154 22.36 4.47 -38.75
N PRO A 155 22.44 5.34 -39.77
CA PRO A 155 23.63 6.12 -40.00
C PRO A 155 23.77 7.11 -38.84
N TYR A 156 24.90 7.04 -38.15
CA TYR A 156 25.31 8.08 -37.21
C TYR A 156 25.48 9.39 -37.99
N CYS A 157 24.73 10.42 -37.60
CA CYS A 157 25.03 11.83 -37.80
C CYS A 157 24.97 12.51 -36.44
#